data_AF-W7DFP1-F1
#
_entry.id   AF-W7DFP1-F1
#
_cell.length_a   1.000
_cell.length_b   1.000
_cell.length_c   1.000
_cell.angle_alpha   90.00
_cell.angle_beta   90.00
_cell.angle_gamma   90.00
#
_symmetry.space_group_name_H-M   'P 1'
#
loop_
_entity.id
_entity.type
_entity.pdbx_description
1 polymer ?
#
loop_
_entity_poly.entity_id
_entity_poly.type
_entity_poly.pdbx_seq_one_letter_code
_entity_poly.pdbx_strand_id
1 'polypeptide(L)'
;MADIVFGFRLFVRLINPAYKNSIMQLVAKVNSKMQFITFSFLESLRGALKMTLLQRIKSLCASKKITIAELERKVDLSQGSIRNWDTKPPSIIRLRKVADYFDVSTDYLLGRTETPSFSTKDERDIQRMIDEMIQGLSNEHSLAYMKNGESELSEEDAELLRASLEAVARQSKILAKEKFTRKDYRK
;
A
#
# COMPACT_ATOMS: atom_id res chain seq x y z
N MET A 1 -30.01 -2.93 -0.23
CA MET A 1 -29.87 -1.58 -0.84
C MET A 1 -30.92 -1.31 -1.92
N ALA A 2 -31.13 -2.24 -2.87
CA ALA A 2 -32.10 -2.06 -3.97
C ALA A 2 -33.56 -1.81 -3.49
N ASP A 3 -34.04 -2.55 -2.49
CA ASP A 3 -35.43 -2.43 -2.00
C ASP A 3 -35.73 -1.13 -1.26
N ILE A 4 -34.73 -0.60 -0.54
CA ILE A 4 -34.84 0.67 0.19
C ILE A 4 -34.90 1.85 -0.79
N VAL A 5 -34.05 1.83 -1.83
CA VAL A 5 -34.03 2.85 -2.87
C VAL A 5 -35.33 2.83 -3.69
N PHE A 6 -35.89 1.65 -3.94
CA PHE A 6 -37.18 1.49 -4.60
C PHE A 6 -38.35 2.05 -3.76
N GLY A 7 -38.42 1.68 -2.48
CA GLY A 7 -39.43 2.19 -1.54
C GLY A 7 -39.38 3.71 -1.38
N PHE A 8 -38.17 4.29 -1.30
CA PHE A 8 -38.00 5.74 -1.24
C PHE A 8 -38.46 6.44 -2.52
N ARG A 9 -38.17 5.87 -3.70
CA ARG A 9 -38.67 6.41 -4.99
C ARG A 9 -40.20 6.37 -5.08
N LEU A 10 -40.84 5.31 -4.58
CA LEU A 10 -42.29 5.21 -4.52
C LEU A 10 -42.88 6.24 -3.55
N PHE A 11 -42.30 6.37 -2.35
CA PHE A 11 -42.68 7.37 -1.37
C PHE A 11 -42.62 8.80 -1.92
N VAL A 12 -41.53 9.16 -2.62
CA VAL A 12 -41.38 10.49 -3.24
C VAL A 12 -42.44 10.79 -4.31
N ARG A 13 -42.99 9.76 -4.97
CA ARG A 13 -44.11 9.91 -5.93
C ARG A 13 -45.46 10.13 -5.25
N LEU A 14 -45.62 9.71 -4.00
CA LEU A 14 -46.85 9.86 -3.21
C LEU A 14 -46.93 11.18 -2.43
N ILE A 15 -45.83 11.96 -2.39
CA ILE A 15 -45.79 13.25 -1.70
C ILE A 15 -46.61 14.30 -2.49
N ASN A 16 -47.51 14.99 -1.79
CA ASN A 16 -48.27 16.11 -2.35
C ASN A 16 -47.32 17.19 -2.93
N PRO A 17 -47.51 17.64 -4.20
CA PRO A 17 -46.62 18.57 -4.88
C PRO A 17 -46.34 19.87 -4.11
N ALA A 18 -47.33 20.40 -3.39
CA ALA A 18 -47.22 21.65 -2.63
C ALA A 18 -46.15 21.59 -1.53
N TYR A 19 -45.87 20.40 -0.99
CA TYR A 19 -44.95 20.20 0.14
C TYR A 19 -43.66 19.46 -0.26
N LYS A 20 -43.57 18.99 -1.50
CA LYS A 20 -42.48 18.13 -1.98
C LYS A 20 -41.10 18.75 -1.78
N ASN A 21 -40.93 20.02 -2.13
CA ASN A 21 -39.64 20.70 -2.02
C ASN A 21 -39.19 20.86 -0.55
N SER A 22 -40.10 21.26 0.33
CA SER A 22 -39.82 21.42 1.77
C SER A 22 -39.48 20.08 2.44
N ILE A 23 -40.20 19.01 2.08
CA ILE A 23 -39.94 17.66 2.59
C ILE A 23 -38.59 17.14 2.09
N MET A 24 -38.27 17.34 0.80
CA MET A 24 -36.98 16.93 0.24
C MET A 24 -35.80 17.69 0.85
N GLN A 25 -35.95 18.99 1.11
CA GLN A 25 -34.96 19.80 1.84
C GLN A 25 -34.69 19.24 3.25
N LEU A 26 -35.76 18.87 3.97
CA LEU A 26 -35.65 18.28 5.31
C LEU A 26 -34.94 16.92 5.27
N VAL A 27 -35.32 16.05 4.34
CA VAL A 27 -34.69 14.74 4.15
C VAL A 27 -33.20 14.89 3.81
N ALA A 28 -32.84 15.83 2.93
CA ALA A 28 -31.45 16.11 2.61
C ALA A 28 -30.65 16.62 3.83
N LYS A 29 -31.24 17.50 4.64
CA LYS A 29 -30.61 18.02 5.87
C LYS A 29 -30.41 16.92 6.92
N VAL A 30 -31.39 16.05 7.11
CA VAL A 30 -31.28 14.88 8.01
C VAL A 30 -30.22 13.92 7.50
N ASN A 31 -30.20 13.61 6.20
CA ASN A 31 -29.21 12.72 5.61
C ASN A 31 -27.79 13.29 5.73
N SER A 32 -27.60 14.59 5.48
CA SER A 32 -26.29 15.24 5.64
C SER A 32 -25.81 15.20 7.09
N LYS A 33 -26.70 15.47 8.06
CA LYS A 33 -26.36 15.39 9.48
C LYS A 33 -26.07 13.95 9.92
N MET A 34 -26.82 12.98 9.41
CA MET A 34 -26.60 11.55 9.67
C MET A 34 -25.26 11.09 9.06
N GLN A 35 -24.94 11.50 7.83
CA GLN A 35 -23.65 11.24 7.20
C GLN A 35 -22.48 11.86 7.98
N PHE A 36 -22.66 13.06 8.53
CA PHE A 36 -21.65 13.68 9.38
C PHE A 36 -21.42 12.92 10.69
N ILE A 37 -22.50 12.45 11.32
CA ILE A 37 -22.43 11.63 12.55
C ILE A 37 -21.79 10.26 12.27
N THR A 38 -22.18 9.59 11.18
CA THR A 38 -21.56 8.31 10.82
C THR A 38 -20.09 8.49 10.48
N PHE A 39 -19.72 9.56 9.76
CA PHE A 39 -18.33 9.87 9.47
C PHE A 39 -17.51 10.16 10.74
N SER A 40 -18.00 11.00 11.65
CA SER A 40 -17.29 11.31 12.89
C SER A 40 -17.15 10.10 13.81
N PHE A 41 -18.17 9.24 13.87
CA PHE A 41 -18.10 7.98 14.59
C PHE A 41 -17.08 7.02 13.96
N LEU A 42 -17.06 6.90 12.63
CA LEU A 42 -16.07 6.08 11.91
C LEU A 42 -14.64 6.61 12.09
N GLU A 43 -14.45 7.93 12.09
CA GLU A 43 -13.14 8.55 12.38
C GLU A 43 -12.69 8.30 13.82
N SER A 44 -13.60 8.37 14.78
CA SER A 44 -13.34 8.00 16.18
C SER A 44 -12.91 6.53 16.30
N LEU A 45 -13.59 5.63 15.58
CA LEU A 45 -13.23 4.21 15.51
C LEU A 45 -11.90 3.97 14.77
N ARG A 46 -11.58 4.74 13.72
CA ARG A 46 -10.26 4.70 13.07
C ARG A 46 -9.13 5.06 14.03
N GLY A 47 -9.34 6.07 14.88
CA GLY A 47 -8.40 6.44 15.94
C GLY A 47 -8.15 5.30 16.92
N ALA A 48 -9.20 4.55 17.29
CA ALA A 48 -9.12 3.37 18.16
C ALA A 48 -8.48 2.13 17.48
N LEU A 49 -8.52 2.05 16.15
CA LEU A 49 -7.95 0.96 15.34
C LEU A 49 -6.51 1.23 14.87
N LYS A 50 -5.88 2.35 15.26
CA LYS A 50 -4.52 2.66 14.86
C LYS A 50 -3.55 1.66 15.49
N MET A 51 -3.04 0.74 14.69
CA MET A 51 -2.04 -0.25 15.09
C MET A 51 -0.82 0.42 15.73
N THR A 52 -0.54 0.09 16.99
CA THR A 52 0.62 0.62 17.73
C THR A 52 1.91 -0.06 17.30
N LEU A 53 3.06 0.54 17.68
CA LEU A 53 4.38 -0.01 17.39
C LEU A 53 4.53 -1.43 18.00
N LEU A 54 4.08 -1.63 19.24
CA LEU A 54 4.07 -2.95 19.87
C LEU A 54 3.20 -3.95 19.10
N GLN A 55 2.01 -3.54 18.65
CA GLN A 55 1.11 -4.40 17.91
C GLN A 55 1.69 -4.82 16.55
N ARG A 56 2.36 -3.90 15.84
CA ARG A 56 3.09 -4.21 14.59
C ARG A 56 4.27 -5.17 14.84
N ILE A 57 5.03 -4.97 15.91
CA ILE A 57 6.12 -5.91 16.26
C ILE A 57 5.55 -7.28 16.61
N LYS A 58 4.40 -7.35 17.30
CA LYS A 58 3.71 -8.62 17.61
C LYS A 58 3.28 -9.36 16.35
N SER A 59 2.73 -8.66 15.35
CA SER A 59 2.33 -9.31 14.09
C SER A 59 3.53 -9.86 13.31
N LEU A 60 4.65 -9.12 13.27
CA LEU A 60 5.91 -9.59 12.68
C LEU A 60 6.51 -10.79 13.44
N CYS A 61 6.42 -10.80 14.78
CA CYS A 61 6.84 -11.96 15.58
C CYS A 61 5.98 -13.19 15.26
N ALA A 62 4.66 -13.01 15.13
CA ALA A 62 3.72 -14.06 14.80
C ALA A 62 4.00 -14.66 13.40
N SER A 63 4.32 -13.83 12.39
CA SER A 63 4.65 -14.31 11.04
C SER A 63 5.93 -15.14 11.01
N LYS A 64 6.95 -14.76 11.79
CA LYS A 64 8.21 -15.52 11.94
C LYS A 64 8.14 -16.65 12.99
N LYS A 65 6.99 -16.88 13.64
CA LYS A 65 6.78 -17.87 14.72
C LYS A 65 7.79 -17.73 15.88
N ILE A 66 8.12 -16.50 16.26
CA ILE A 66 9.01 -16.20 17.40
C ILE A 66 8.27 -15.43 18.48
N THR A 67 8.79 -15.46 19.70
CA THR A 67 8.29 -14.62 20.81
C THR A 67 8.97 -13.25 20.84
N ILE A 68 8.36 -12.26 21.50
CA ILE A 68 9.00 -10.95 21.74
C ILE A 68 10.30 -11.11 22.54
N ALA A 69 10.31 -12.01 23.54
CA ALA A 69 11.49 -12.26 24.35
C ALA A 69 12.64 -12.85 23.52
N GLU A 70 12.34 -13.72 22.55
CA GLU A 70 13.32 -14.23 21.58
C GLU A 70 13.83 -13.12 20.66
N LEU A 71 12.94 -12.27 20.14
CA LEU A 71 13.34 -11.12 19.34
C LEU A 71 14.32 -10.23 20.12
N GLU A 72 13.99 -9.87 21.37
CA GLU A 72 14.86 -9.04 22.22
C GLU A 72 16.25 -9.65 22.39
N ARG A 73 16.34 -10.97 22.56
CA ARG A 73 17.63 -11.69 22.62
C ARG A 73 18.38 -11.65 21.29
N LYS A 74 17.69 -11.85 20.17
CA LYS A 74 18.31 -11.87 18.83
C LYS A 74 18.84 -10.50 18.39
N VAL A 75 18.17 -9.41 18.79
CA VAL A 75 18.58 -8.04 18.45
C VAL A 75 19.34 -7.33 19.57
N ASP A 76 19.76 -8.06 20.61
CA ASP A 76 20.53 -7.52 21.73
C ASP A 76 19.85 -6.29 22.38
N LEU A 77 18.63 -6.53 22.88
CA LEU A 77 17.82 -5.59 23.64
C LEU A 77 17.54 -6.15 25.05
N SER A 78 17.39 -5.25 26.02
CA SER A 78 17.00 -5.61 27.39
C SER A 78 15.64 -6.30 27.40
N GLN A 79 15.49 -7.35 28.21
CA GLN A 79 14.23 -8.09 28.31
C GLN A 79 13.07 -7.19 28.76
N GLY A 80 11.93 -7.32 28.09
CA GLY A 80 10.73 -6.53 28.35
C GLY A 80 10.80 -5.07 27.87
N SER A 81 11.88 -4.68 27.18
CA SER A 81 12.04 -3.33 26.63
C SER A 81 10.93 -3.01 25.62
N ILE A 82 10.63 -3.92 24.70
CA ILE A 82 9.69 -3.69 23.59
C ILE A 82 8.26 -3.42 24.09
N ARG A 83 7.87 -4.01 25.23
CA ARG A 83 6.52 -3.89 25.79
C ARG A 83 6.12 -2.43 26.09
N ASN A 84 7.09 -1.58 26.37
CA ASN A 84 6.86 -0.19 26.73
C ASN A 84 7.06 0.78 25.56
N TRP A 85 7.32 0.31 24.33
CA TRP A 85 7.65 1.20 23.22
C TRP A 85 6.52 2.12 22.77
N ASP A 86 5.27 1.75 23.07
CA ASP A 86 4.10 2.59 22.81
C ASP A 86 4.03 3.80 23.77
N THR A 87 4.55 3.66 25.00
CA THR A 87 4.54 4.74 26.01
C THR A 87 5.89 5.44 26.13
N LYS A 88 6.98 4.73 25.87
CA LYS A 88 8.37 5.18 25.91
C LYS A 88 9.02 4.85 24.58
N PRO A 89 9.01 5.79 23.62
CA PRO A 89 9.57 5.56 22.29
C PRO A 89 11.04 5.08 22.38
N PRO A 90 11.43 4.06 21.60
CA PRO A 90 12.80 3.58 21.59
C PRO A 90 13.75 4.62 20.97
N SER A 91 15.05 4.46 21.22
CA SER A 91 16.05 5.16 20.42
C SER A 91 16.03 4.66 18.98
N ILE A 92 16.44 5.52 18.04
CA ILE A 92 16.50 5.18 16.62
C ILE A 92 17.39 3.95 16.34
N ILE A 93 18.45 3.77 17.14
CA ILE A 93 19.35 2.62 17.05
C ILE A 93 18.59 1.33 17.36
N ARG A 94 17.81 1.31 18.45
CA ARG A 94 17.04 0.12 18.86
C ARG A 94 15.92 -0.19 17.87
N LEU A 95 15.24 0.84 17.38
CA LEU A 95 14.19 0.70 16.36
C LEU A 95 14.76 0.09 15.07
N ARG A 96 15.92 0.58 14.63
CA ARG A 96 16.61 0.07 13.43
C ARG A 96 16.99 -1.41 13.57
N LYS A 97 17.55 -1.83 14.71
CA LYS A 97 17.87 -3.25 14.93
C LYS A 97 16.67 -4.18 14.73
N VAL A 98 15.47 -3.76 15.19
CA VAL A 98 14.24 -4.53 15.00
C VAL A 98 13.80 -4.51 13.54
N ALA A 99 13.88 -3.35 12.88
CA ALA A 99 13.56 -3.20 11.46
C ALA A 99 14.45 -4.11 10.58
N ASP A 100 15.76 -4.08 10.80
CA ASP A 100 16.75 -4.89 10.09
C ASP A 100 16.52 -6.40 10.30
N TYR A 101 16.14 -6.82 11.50
CA TYR A 101 15.83 -8.23 11.79
C TYR A 101 14.62 -8.75 11.01
N PHE A 102 13.62 -7.90 10.79
CA PHE A 102 12.42 -8.26 10.03
C PHE A 102 12.54 -7.93 8.53
N ASP A 103 13.62 -7.29 8.12
CA ASP A 103 13.82 -6.78 6.75
C ASP A 103 12.70 -5.83 6.32
N VAL A 104 12.36 -4.89 7.19
CA VAL A 104 11.34 -3.86 6.95
C VAL A 104 11.91 -2.48 7.23
N SER A 105 11.24 -1.43 6.75
CA SER A 105 11.64 -0.06 7.08
C SER A 105 11.23 0.35 8.50
N THR A 106 11.95 1.31 9.08
CA THR A 106 11.54 1.93 10.35
C THR A 106 10.22 2.70 10.21
N ASP A 107 9.92 3.23 9.02
CA ASP A 107 8.67 3.93 8.74
C ASP A 107 7.46 2.99 8.77
N TYR A 108 7.63 1.74 8.32
CA TYR A 108 6.62 0.70 8.48
C TYR A 108 6.33 0.39 9.95
N LEU A 109 7.38 0.25 10.77
CA LEU A 109 7.22 0.01 12.21
C LEU A 109 6.49 1.16 12.92
N LEU A 110 6.75 2.41 12.49
CA LEU A 110 6.10 3.60 13.02
C LEU A 110 4.69 3.84 12.44
N GLY A 111 4.23 2.99 11.53
CA GLY A 111 2.91 3.10 10.90
C GLY A 111 2.76 4.34 10.00
N ARG A 112 3.87 4.81 9.41
CA ARG A 112 3.86 5.85 8.37
C ARG A 112 3.52 5.26 6.99
N THR A 113 3.74 3.96 6.82
CA THR A 113 3.34 3.19 5.65
C THR A 113 2.55 1.95 6.08
N GLU A 114 1.52 1.60 5.32
CA GLU A 114 0.73 0.38 5.58
C GLU A 114 1.36 -0.87 4.96
N THR A 115 2.10 -0.70 3.87
CA THR A 115 2.94 -1.74 3.30
C THR A 115 4.31 -1.73 3.96
N PRO A 116 4.88 -2.90 4.28
CA PRO A 116 6.31 -3.00 4.58
C PRO A 116 7.02 -2.56 3.31
N SER A 117 7.50 -1.31 3.30
CA SER A 117 8.29 -0.81 2.18
C SER A 117 9.59 -1.60 2.12
N PHE A 118 10.10 -1.80 0.91
CA PHE A 118 11.41 -2.40 0.65
C PHE A 118 12.46 -1.86 1.62
N SER A 119 13.23 -2.75 2.23
CA SER A 119 14.35 -2.35 3.07
C SER A 119 15.40 -1.65 2.21
N THR A 120 16.34 -0.94 2.84
CA THR A 120 17.48 -0.35 2.10
C THR A 120 18.34 -1.40 1.39
N LYS A 121 18.24 -2.67 1.79
CA LYS A 121 18.87 -3.80 1.11
C LYS A 121 18.05 -4.20 -0.11
N ASP A 122 16.74 -4.36 0.04
CA ASP A 122 15.83 -4.68 -1.06
C ASP A 122 15.91 -3.65 -2.18
N GLU A 123 15.94 -2.35 -1.87
CA GLU A 123 16.11 -1.29 -2.88
C GLU A 123 17.41 -1.42 -3.66
N ARG A 124 18.51 -1.81 -3.00
CA ARG A 124 19.81 -2.02 -3.68
C ARG A 124 19.81 -3.28 -4.54
N ASP A 125 19.12 -4.34 -4.11
CA ASP A 125 19.01 -5.59 -4.84
C ASP A 125 18.06 -5.44 -6.04
N ILE A 126 16.96 -4.68 -5.89
CA ILE A 126 16.07 -4.27 -6.98
C ILE A 126 16.83 -3.39 -7.97
N GLN A 127 17.61 -2.42 -7.50
CA GLN A 127 18.39 -1.56 -8.38
C GLN A 127 19.42 -2.36 -9.19
N ARG A 128 20.13 -3.30 -8.54
CA ARG A 128 21.07 -4.20 -9.20
C ARG A 128 20.36 -5.08 -10.23
N MET A 129 19.19 -5.63 -9.89
CA MET A 129 18.39 -6.43 -10.79
C MET A 129 17.89 -5.63 -12.00
N ILE A 130 17.47 -4.37 -11.80
CA ILE A 130 17.07 -3.46 -12.88
C ILE A 130 18.27 -3.16 -13.79
N ASP A 131 19.44 -2.87 -13.23
CA ASP A 131 20.66 -2.59 -14.00
C ASP A 131 21.09 -3.83 -14.81
N GLU A 132 21.04 -5.02 -14.22
CA GLU A 132 21.31 -6.29 -14.88
C GLU A 132 20.27 -6.61 -15.98
N MET A 133 18.98 -6.31 -15.75
CA MET A 133 17.92 -6.47 -16.75
C MET A 133 18.09 -5.49 -17.92
N ILE A 134 18.45 -4.22 -17.68
CA ILE A 134 18.70 -3.23 -18.72
C ILE A 134 19.92 -3.62 -19.56
N GLN A 135 21.00 -4.09 -18.91
CA GLN A 135 22.18 -4.59 -19.59
C GLN A 135 21.88 -5.87 -20.38
N GLY A 136 21.07 -6.77 -19.83
CA GLY A 136 20.53 -7.93 -20.53
C GLY A 136 19.76 -7.51 -21.78
N LEU A 137 18.76 -6.66 -21.67
CA LEU A 137 17.92 -6.20 -22.79
C LEU A 137 18.70 -5.48 -23.91
N SER A 138 19.92 -5.01 -23.64
CA SER A 138 20.79 -4.43 -24.68
C SER A 138 21.41 -5.48 -25.62
N ASN A 139 21.36 -6.76 -25.24
CA ASN A 139 21.73 -7.88 -26.10
C ASN A 139 20.44 -8.53 -26.64
N GLU A 140 20.40 -8.71 -27.96
CA GLU A 140 19.25 -9.11 -28.79
C GLU A 140 18.62 -10.48 -28.42
N HIS A 141 19.13 -11.20 -27.41
CA HIS A 141 18.75 -12.57 -27.03
C HIS A 141 18.31 -12.77 -25.56
N SER A 142 18.03 -11.71 -24.80
CA SER A 142 18.00 -11.80 -23.33
C SER A 142 16.74 -12.31 -22.65
N LEU A 143 15.76 -12.85 -23.39
CA LEU A 143 14.68 -13.63 -22.77
C LEU A 143 15.09 -15.08 -22.43
N ALA A 144 16.31 -15.49 -22.79
CA ALA A 144 16.81 -16.87 -22.61
C ALA A 144 17.56 -17.14 -21.28
N TYR A 145 17.73 -16.14 -20.39
CA TYR A 145 18.65 -16.25 -19.24
C TYR A 145 18.01 -16.20 -17.84
N MET A 146 16.77 -16.66 -17.66
CA MET A 146 16.31 -17.08 -16.32
C MET A 146 16.82 -18.48 -15.95
N LYS A 147 18.14 -18.67 -16.05
CA LYS A 147 18.84 -19.91 -15.72
C LYS A 147 19.56 -19.79 -14.37
N ASN A 148 18.79 -19.48 -13.32
CA ASN A 148 19.23 -19.65 -11.93
C ASN A 148 18.17 -20.43 -11.15
N GLY A 149 18.24 -21.76 -11.26
CA GLY A 149 17.63 -22.69 -10.30
C GLY A 149 16.18 -23.09 -10.54
N GLU A 150 15.98 -24.14 -11.36
CA GLU A 150 14.93 -25.16 -11.21
C GLU A 150 13.49 -24.91 -11.72
N SER A 151 13.17 -23.80 -12.40
CA SER A 151 11.88 -23.71 -13.10
C SER A 151 12.01 -22.96 -14.42
N GLU A 152 11.62 -23.61 -15.52
CA GLU A 152 11.34 -22.90 -16.77
C GLU A 152 10.22 -21.89 -16.47
N LEU A 153 10.44 -20.61 -16.78
CA LEU A 153 9.33 -19.66 -16.85
C LEU A 153 8.26 -20.30 -17.74
N SER A 154 7.03 -20.37 -17.24
CA SER A 154 5.94 -20.78 -18.11
C SER A 154 5.89 -19.83 -19.31
N GLU A 155 5.55 -20.36 -20.48
CA GLU A 155 5.43 -19.55 -21.70
C GLU A 155 4.48 -18.35 -21.48
N GLU A 156 3.48 -18.52 -20.62
CA GLU A 156 2.54 -17.49 -20.19
C GLU A 156 3.20 -16.37 -19.38
N ASP A 157 4.04 -16.70 -18.40
CA ASP A 157 4.76 -15.70 -17.58
C ASP A 157 5.79 -14.92 -18.40
N ALA A 158 6.47 -15.60 -19.33
CA ALA A 158 7.44 -14.98 -20.24
C ALA A 158 6.75 -13.98 -21.19
N GLU A 159 5.57 -14.33 -21.70
CA GLU A 159 4.78 -13.46 -22.57
C GLU A 159 4.22 -12.25 -21.81
N LEU A 160 3.73 -12.46 -20.59
CA LEU A 160 3.27 -11.37 -19.72
C LEU A 160 4.40 -10.38 -19.42
N LEU A 161 5.61 -10.88 -19.16
CA LEU A 161 6.79 -10.06 -18.94
C LEU A 161 7.17 -9.27 -20.19
N ARG A 162 7.15 -9.92 -21.36
CA ARG A 162 7.42 -9.28 -22.67
C ARG A 162 6.44 -8.15 -22.95
N ALA A 163 5.14 -8.38 -22.77
CA ALA A 163 4.10 -7.38 -22.99
C ALA A 163 4.24 -6.17 -22.04
N SER A 164 4.57 -6.44 -20.78
CA SER A 164 4.78 -5.39 -19.76
C SER A 164 5.98 -4.51 -20.10
N LEU A 165 7.11 -5.11 -20.50
CA LEU A 165 8.32 -4.38 -20.90
C LEU A 165 8.10 -3.56 -22.19
N GLU A 166 7.37 -4.10 -23.16
CA GLU A 166 7.03 -3.37 -24.38
C GLU A 166 6.17 -2.11 -24.08
N ALA A 167 5.20 -2.22 -23.17
CA ALA A 167 4.38 -1.09 -22.75
C ALA A 167 5.24 0.03 -22.14
N VAL A 168 6.18 -0.32 -21.26
CA VAL A 168 7.11 0.63 -20.61
C VAL A 168 8.04 1.29 -21.64
N ALA A 169 8.57 0.53 -22.59
CA ALA A 169 9.44 1.07 -23.65
C ALA A 169 8.68 2.04 -24.57
N ARG A 170 7.43 1.72 -24.94
CA ARG A 170 6.56 2.60 -25.72
C ARG A 170 6.26 3.90 -24.96
N GLN A 171 5.89 3.80 -23.68
CA GLN A 171 5.66 4.98 -22.84
C GLN A 171 6.91 5.84 -22.71
N SER A 172 8.09 5.24 -22.51
CA SER A 172 9.35 5.98 -22.45
C SER A 172 9.64 6.73 -23.76
N LYS A 173 9.37 6.14 -24.93
CA LYS A 173 9.49 6.83 -26.24
C LYS A 173 8.49 7.97 -26.40
N ILE A 174 7.25 7.81 -25.92
CA ILE A 174 6.23 8.87 -25.96
C ILE A 174 6.67 10.04 -25.08
N LEU A 175 7.05 9.76 -23.83
CA LEU A 175 7.52 10.77 -22.88
C LEU A 175 8.80 11.47 -23.37
N ALA A 176 9.74 10.74 -23.98
CA ALA A 176 10.93 11.33 -24.58
C ALA A 176 10.58 12.24 -25.77
N LYS A 177 9.62 11.84 -26.63
CA LYS A 177 9.12 12.71 -27.69
C LYS A 177 8.44 13.95 -27.11
N GLU A 178 7.58 13.83 -26.12
CA GLU A 178 6.93 14.96 -25.48
C GLU A 178 7.93 15.93 -24.85
N LYS A 179 8.96 15.41 -24.19
CA LYS A 179 9.96 16.19 -23.45
C LYS A 179 11.01 16.83 -24.36
N PHE A 180 11.39 16.20 -25.47
CA PHE A 180 12.52 16.63 -26.31
C PHE A 180 12.14 17.05 -27.75
N THR A 181 10.88 16.93 -28.18
CA THR A 181 10.42 17.61 -29.43
C THR A 181 10.02 19.06 -29.15
N ARG A 182 10.50 20.00 -29.99
CA ARG A 182 10.06 21.41 -29.97
C ARG A 182 8.54 21.45 -30.14
N LYS A 183 7.87 22.34 -29.40
CA LYS A 183 6.39 22.48 -29.39
C LYS A 183 5.77 22.59 -30.79
N ASP A 184 6.50 23.17 -31.74
CA ASP A 184 6.08 23.41 -33.13
C ASP A 184 5.89 22.14 -33.97
N TYR A 185 6.37 20.98 -33.50
CA TYR A 185 6.34 19.69 -34.23
C TYR A 185 5.50 18.61 -33.54
N ARG A 186 4.77 18.95 -32.47
CA ARG A 186 3.81 18.04 -31.83
C ARG A 186 2.56 18.00 -32.70
N LYS A 187 2.32 16.89 -33.40
CA LYS A 187 1.05 16.63 -34.10
C LYS A 187 0.01 16.08 -33.14
#